data_AF-A0AAN7GNB9-F1
#
_entry.id   AF-A0AAN7GNB9-F1
#
_cell.length_a   1.000
_cell.length_b   1.000
_cell.length_c   1.000
_cell.angle_alpha   90.00
_cell.angle_beta   90.00
_cell.angle_gamma   90.00
#
_symmetry.space_group_name_H-M   'P 1'
#
loop_
_entity.id
_entity.type
_entity.pdbx_description
1 polymer ?
#
loop_
_entity_poly.entity_id
_entity_poly.type
_entity_poly.pdbx_seq_one_letter_code
_entity_poly.pdbx_strand_id
1 'polypeptide(L)'
;MSFEYPVGAAMSLWCMVLLGRRSSAILVQHIKTVLLGLKSHISSALVSVAKEHATYGDITELKAGQGTLLLNILSKNSKAFSSMVEGKNEEMSTIELSGGARIHYIFQSIFVKSLEEVDPCEDLADEDIRTAIQNATGPKSALFVPEVPFEALVRRQIARLLDPSLQCARFIYDELMKVSLDVVRSFHRCMVNELQRFPVLRKRIDEVLGNFLREGLEPSEIMIRQLIEMEMDYINPSHPNFIGGSKAVEIAQQQAKIIKMPLPNSRQKDGVELDKAPASERTGKSRAIPVNGIIPDQANLWIQLNFIFYASSWGICSIFGGSDGRTSAKEFSTSKPHNEPVHTMELPSMIQLREPPTVLRPSEHHSEEETVEIAVTKLLLRSYYDIVRKNIEDSIPKAIMHFLVNHTKRELHNVFIQKLYRENLFEEMLQEPDEVAVKRKRTRETLCVLQQAFRTLDELPLEAETVEKGYNFDSDSTGLLRIHGLPSSSLFSSISS
;
A
#
# COMPACT_ATOMS: atom_id res chain seq x y z
N MET A 1 76.87 -22.12 91.35
CA MET A 1 75.62 -21.63 91.96
C MET A 1 74.89 -20.80 90.92
N SER A 2 73.57 -20.99 90.84
CA SER A 2 72.57 -20.16 90.16
C SER A 2 72.27 -20.46 88.68
N PHE A 3 71.47 -21.52 88.49
CA PHE A 3 70.37 -21.70 87.53
C PHE A 3 70.47 -21.00 86.15
N GLU A 4 70.95 -21.73 85.14
CA GLU A 4 70.51 -21.52 83.75
C GLU A 4 69.03 -21.91 83.65
N TYR A 5 68.17 -21.04 83.13
CA TYR A 5 66.75 -21.34 82.89
C TYR A 5 66.61 -22.29 81.69
N PRO A 6 66.32 -23.59 81.89
CA PRO A 6 66.05 -24.55 80.79
C PRO A 6 64.70 -24.25 80.10
N VAL A 7 63.93 -23.35 80.70
CA VAL A 7 62.60 -22.91 80.28
C VAL A 7 62.68 -22.03 79.03
N GLY A 8 63.75 -21.26 78.81
CA GLY A 8 63.84 -20.28 77.73
C GLY A 8 63.93 -20.88 76.31
N ALA A 9 64.73 -21.94 76.12
CA ALA A 9 64.91 -22.58 74.81
C ALA A 9 63.67 -23.39 74.38
N ALA A 10 63.08 -24.16 75.30
CA ALA A 10 61.82 -24.87 75.08
C ALA A 10 60.64 -23.90 74.86
N MET A 11 60.58 -22.79 75.62
CA MET A 11 59.60 -21.72 75.39
C MET A 11 59.82 -21.02 74.05
N SER A 12 61.05 -20.84 73.58
CA SER A 12 61.32 -20.18 72.29
C SER A 12 60.83 -21.00 71.08
N LEU A 13 61.06 -22.32 71.09
CA LEU A 13 60.58 -23.23 70.04
C LEU A 13 59.05 -23.35 70.08
N TRP A 14 58.48 -23.47 71.29
CA TRP A 14 57.02 -23.43 71.49
C TRP A 14 56.42 -22.10 71.02
N CYS A 15 57.08 -20.98 71.29
CA CYS A 15 56.63 -19.66 70.85
C CYS A 15 56.66 -19.54 69.32
N MET A 16 57.71 -20.05 68.64
CA MET A 16 57.76 -20.07 67.17
C MET A 16 56.69 -20.97 66.54
N VAL A 17 56.48 -22.18 67.07
CA VAL A 17 55.43 -23.09 66.57
C VAL A 17 54.04 -22.52 66.85
N LEU A 18 53.81 -21.95 68.03
CA LEU A 18 52.55 -21.31 68.39
C LEU A 18 52.29 -20.06 67.55
N LEU A 19 53.33 -19.27 67.23
CA LEU A 19 53.24 -18.13 66.32
C LEU A 19 52.93 -18.60 64.89
N GLY A 20 53.55 -19.67 64.41
CA GLY A 20 53.25 -20.30 63.12
C GLY A 20 51.82 -20.82 63.03
N ARG A 21 51.32 -21.49 64.08
CA ARG A 21 49.92 -21.95 64.17
C ARG A 21 48.94 -20.77 64.25
N ARG A 22 49.25 -19.77 65.06
CA ARG A 22 48.39 -18.58 65.24
C ARG A 22 48.35 -17.71 64.00
N SER A 23 49.48 -17.51 63.32
CA SER A 23 49.53 -16.79 62.04
C SER A 23 48.80 -17.55 60.93
N SER A 24 48.95 -18.88 60.84
CA SER A 24 48.20 -19.72 59.90
C SER A 24 46.70 -19.69 60.18
N ALA A 25 46.28 -19.74 61.45
CA ALA A 25 44.87 -19.65 61.84
C ALA A 25 44.26 -18.28 61.53
N ILE A 26 44.99 -17.19 61.79
CA ILE A 26 44.58 -15.83 61.44
C ILE A 26 44.46 -15.67 59.92
N LEU A 27 45.41 -16.22 59.16
CA LEU A 27 45.41 -16.17 57.70
C LEU A 27 44.22 -16.95 57.13
N VAL A 28 43.96 -18.17 57.59
CA VAL A 28 42.81 -18.98 57.16
C VAL A 28 41.49 -18.28 57.50
N GLN A 29 41.37 -17.71 58.71
CA GLN A 29 40.16 -16.97 59.10
C GLN A 29 39.96 -15.73 58.22
N HIS A 30 41.04 -14.99 57.94
CA HIS A 30 40.99 -13.83 57.05
C HIS A 30 40.60 -14.23 55.62
N ILE A 31 41.21 -15.30 55.08
CA ILE A 31 40.86 -15.86 53.78
C ILE A 31 39.36 -16.22 53.74
N LYS A 32 38.82 -16.92 54.75
CA LYS A 32 37.40 -17.28 54.81
C LYS A 32 36.47 -16.05 54.78
N THR A 33 36.78 -15.02 55.56
CA THR A 33 35.98 -13.79 55.59
C THR A 33 36.00 -13.07 54.25
N VAL A 34 37.17 -12.96 53.61
CA VAL A 34 37.32 -12.32 52.28
C VAL A 34 36.70 -13.17 51.18
N LEU A 35 36.78 -14.50 51.27
CA LEU A 35 36.26 -15.43 50.26
C LEU A 35 34.75 -15.34 50.10
N LEU A 36 34.01 -15.22 51.23
CA LEU A 36 32.55 -15.04 51.19
C LEU A 36 32.16 -13.74 50.48
N GLY A 37 32.90 -12.65 50.74
CA GLY A 37 32.74 -11.39 50.01
C GLY A 37 33.06 -11.53 48.52
N LEU A 38 34.19 -12.15 48.18
CA LEU A 38 34.61 -12.38 46.80
C LEU A 38 33.60 -13.22 46.02
N LYS A 39 33.04 -14.26 46.64
CA LYS A 39 32.01 -15.12 46.03
C LYS A 39 30.74 -14.33 45.72
N SER A 40 30.28 -13.44 46.62
CA SER A 40 29.10 -12.61 46.35
C SER A 40 29.35 -11.62 45.20
N HIS A 41 30.53 -10.99 45.17
CA HIS A 41 30.94 -10.10 44.08
C HIS A 41 31.02 -10.81 42.73
N ILE A 42 31.65 -11.99 42.66
CA ILE A 42 31.73 -12.79 41.43
C ILE A 42 30.33 -13.25 41.00
N SER A 43 29.46 -13.64 41.93
CA SER A 43 28.08 -14.03 41.61
C SER A 43 27.30 -12.86 40.99
N SER A 44 27.42 -11.66 41.57
CA SER A 44 26.78 -10.45 41.04
C SER A 44 27.33 -10.07 39.67
N ALA A 45 28.65 -10.11 39.50
CA ALA A 45 29.31 -9.85 38.22
C ALA A 45 28.89 -10.87 37.15
N LEU A 46 28.79 -12.15 37.51
CA LEU A 46 28.37 -13.22 36.61
C LEU A 46 26.93 -13.00 36.11
N VAL A 47 26.00 -12.62 36.99
CA VAL A 47 24.62 -12.28 36.59
C VAL A 47 24.60 -11.06 35.66
N SER A 48 25.36 -10.00 35.97
CA SER A 48 25.41 -8.79 35.14
C SER A 48 26.00 -9.07 33.75
N VAL A 49 27.13 -9.78 33.69
CA VAL A 49 27.80 -10.12 32.43
C VAL A 49 26.98 -11.12 31.63
N ALA A 50 26.29 -12.07 32.27
CA ALA A 50 25.35 -12.98 31.61
C ALA A 50 24.15 -12.24 31.01
N LYS A 51 23.59 -11.27 31.73
CA LYS A 51 22.52 -10.41 31.22
C LYS A 51 23.00 -9.59 30.02
N GLU A 52 24.21 -9.02 30.09
CA GLU A 52 24.81 -8.29 28.97
C GLU A 52 25.05 -9.23 27.78
N HIS A 53 25.63 -10.41 27.98
CA HIS A 53 25.87 -11.40 26.92
C HIS A 53 24.54 -11.81 26.24
N ALA A 54 23.48 -12.00 27.02
CA ALA A 54 22.15 -12.30 26.49
C ALA A 54 21.60 -11.19 25.58
N THR A 55 22.01 -9.92 25.77
CA THR A 55 21.62 -8.84 24.86
C THR A 55 22.27 -8.93 23.48
N TYR A 56 23.46 -9.54 23.37
CA TYR A 56 24.11 -9.71 22.06
C TYR A 56 23.63 -10.98 21.32
N GLY A 57 22.96 -11.90 22.03
CA GLY A 57 22.48 -13.19 21.52
C GLY A 57 23.60 -14.20 21.26
N ASP A 58 23.21 -15.45 21.00
CA ASP A 58 24.16 -16.53 20.74
C ASP A 58 24.51 -16.64 19.24
N ILE A 59 25.76 -17.00 18.94
CA ILE A 59 26.20 -17.37 17.59
C ILE A 59 25.84 -18.83 17.39
N THR A 60 24.91 -19.12 16.49
CA THR A 60 24.68 -20.49 16.06
C THR A 60 25.72 -20.86 15.01
N GLU A 61 26.76 -21.57 15.42
CA GLU A 61 27.84 -22.05 14.53
C GLU A 61 27.36 -23.15 13.57
N LEU A 62 26.24 -23.80 13.89
CA LEU A 62 25.63 -24.84 13.06
C LEU A 62 24.72 -24.23 11.99
N LYS A 63 24.94 -24.61 10.73
CA LYS A 63 24.09 -24.22 9.58
C LYS A 63 22.59 -24.47 9.84
N ALA A 64 22.26 -25.55 10.54
CA ALA A 64 20.88 -25.88 10.90
C ALA A 64 20.23 -24.80 11.80
N GLY A 65 20.96 -24.25 12.76
CA GLY A 65 20.39 -23.23 13.64
C GLY A 65 20.46 -21.81 13.06
N GLN A 66 21.35 -21.54 12.10
CA GLN A 66 21.27 -20.34 11.25
C GLN A 66 19.97 -20.34 10.41
N GLY A 67 19.61 -21.50 9.85
CA GLY A 67 18.34 -21.68 9.15
C GLY A 67 17.13 -21.38 10.04
N THR A 68 17.07 -21.97 11.24
CA THR A 68 15.97 -21.71 12.20
C THR A 68 15.88 -20.24 12.60
N LEU A 69 17.02 -19.57 12.85
CA LEU A 69 17.05 -18.15 13.17
C LEU A 69 16.49 -17.30 12.02
N LEU A 70 16.94 -17.55 10.79
CA LEU A 70 16.46 -16.84 9.62
C LEU A 70 14.96 -17.04 9.41
N LEU A 71 14.46 -18.28 9.49
CA LEU A 71 13.03 -18.57 9.38
C LEU A 71 12.20 -17.82 10.42
N ASN A 72 12.69 -17.76 11.66
CA ASN A 72 12.01 -17.02 12.72
C ASN A 72 11.95 -15.52 12.41
N ILE A 73 13.06 -14.93 11.96
CA ILE A 73 13.12 -13.52 11.56
C ILE A 73 12.15 -13.23 10.41
N LEU A 74 12.17 -14.05 9.35
CA LEU A 74 11.29 -13.88 8.19
C LEU A 74 9.81 -14.04 8.57
N SER A 75 9.47 -15.03 9.40
CA SER A 75 8.11 -15.26 9.89
C SER A 75 7.59 -14.09 10.72
N LYS A 76 8.42 -13.59 11.66
CA LYS A 76 8.09 -12.42 12.47
C LYS A 76 7.84 -11.20 11.58
N ASN A 77 8.68 -10.98 10.56
CA ASN A 77 8.55 -9.84 9.65
C ASN A 77 7.24 -9.91 8.84
N SER A 78 6.91 -11.07 8.24
CA SER A 78 5.64 -11.25 7.51
C SER A 78 4.41 -11.05 8.41
N LYS A 79 4.47 -11.52 9.66
CA LYS A 79 3.40 -11.33 10.64
C LYS A 79 3.24 -9.87 11.03
N ALA A 80 4.35 -9.16 11.30
CA ALA A 80 4.34 -7.74 11.63
C ALA A 80 3.74 -6.89 10.49
N PHE A 81 4.13 -7.16 9.24
CA PHE A 81 3.55 -6.53 8.06
C PHE A 81 2.03 -6.74 7.99
N SER A 82 1.59 -7.99 8.15
CA SER A 82 0.15 -8.31 8.12
C SER A 82 -0.62 -7.62 9.25
N SER A 83 -0.08 -7.60 10.47
CA SER A 83 -0.70 -6.92 11.62
C SER A 83 -0.82 -5.41 11.39
N MET A 84 0.16 -4.77 10.77
CA MET A 84 0.12 -3.33 10.53
C MET A 84 -0.88 -2.95 9.43
N VAL A 85 -0.94 -3.74 8.35
CA VAL A 85 -1.98 -3.56 7.32
C VAL A 85 -3.38 -3.82 7.88
N GLU A 86 -3.54 -4.75 8.83
CA GLU A 86 -4.82 -5.01 9.50
C GLU A 86 -5.19 -4.03 10.63
N GLY A 87 -4.27 -3.16 11.04
CA GLY A 87 -4.49 -2.27 12.19
C GLY A 87 -4.47 -2.98 13.54
N LYS A 88 -3.85 -4.17 13.65
CA LYS A 88 -3.68 -4.95 14.88
C LYS A 88 -2.29 -4.82 15.48
N ASN A 89 -1.60 -3.72 15.21
CA ASN A 89 -0.24 -3.51 15.72
C ASN A 89 -0.27 -3.16 17.23
N GLU A 90 0.67 -3.71 17.99
CA GLU A 90 0.81 -3.44 19.43
C GLU A 90 1.32 -2.00 19.68
N GLU A 91 2.18 -1.49 18.80
CA GLU A 91 2.65 -0.09 18.80
C GLU A 91 1.79 0.75 17.84
N MET A 92 0.61 1.20 18.30
CA MET A 92 -0.28 2.05 17.50
C MET A 92 0.18 3.52 17.54
N SER A 93 0.50 4.11 16.38
CA SER A 93 0.77 5.55 16.28
C SER A 93 -0.50 6.34 16.57
N THR A 94 -0.44 7.29 17.51
CA THR A 94 -1.54 8.22 17.83
C THR A 94 -1.47 9.52 17.03
N ILE A 95 -0.44 9.68 16.19
CA ILE A 95 -0.12 10.95 15.51
C ILE A 95 -0.73 10.99 14.10
N GLU A 96 -0.66 9.89 13.36
CA GLU A 96 -1.12 9.82 11.97
C GLU A 96 -1.83 8.49 11.65
N LEU A 97 -2.81 8.56 10.74
CA LEU A 97 -3.42 7.38 10.15
C LEU A 97 -2.40 6.67 9.26
N SER A 98 -2.23 5.36 9.47
CA SER A 98 -1.30 4.51 8.73
C SER A 98 -1.90 3.13 8.45
N GLY A 99 -1.32 2.41 7.49
CA GLY A 99 -1.69 1.04 7.19
C GLY A 99 -3.15 0.91 6.77
N GLY A 100 -3.88 -0.01 7.40
CA GLY A 100 -5.27 -0.30 7.04
C GLY A 100 -6.22 0.90 7.12
N ALA A 101 -6.04 1.77 8.12
CA ALA A 101 -6.88 2.95 8.30
C ALA A 101 -6.66 3.98 7.18
N ARG A 102 -5.42 4.14 6.74
CA ARG A 102 -5.06 5.04 5.64
C ARG A 102 -5.50 4.49 4.28
N ILE A 103 -5.40 3.18 4.07
CA ILE A 103 -5.96 2.52 2.88
C ILE A 103 -7.47 2.76 2.81
N HIS A 104 -8.19 2.59 3.92
CA HIS A 104 -9.63 2.88 3.97
C HIS A 104 -9.95 4.36 3.66
N TYR A 105 -9.17 5.29 4.20
CA TYR A 105 -9.29 6.71 3.89
C TYR A 105 -9.07 7.00 2.40
N ILE A 106 -8.06 6.39 1.76
CA ILE A 106 -7.82 6.54 0.32
C ILE A 106 -9.02 6.06 -0.49
N PHE A 107 -9.60 4.90 -0.16
CA PHE A 107 -10.78 4.42 -0.88
C PHE A 107 -11.99 5.34 -0.71
N GLN A 108 -12.34 5.70 0.52
CA GLN A 108 -13.59 6.38 0.79
C GLN A 108 -13.50 7.89 0.60
N SER A 109 -12.48 8.51 1.19
CA SER A 109 -12.40 9.98 1.25
C SER A 109 -11.65 10.60 0.07
N ILE A 110 -10.83 9.82 -0.64
CA ILE A 110 -10.14 10.30 -1.84
C ILE A 110 -10.86 9.76 -3.06
N PHE A 111 -10.81 8.44 -3.30
CA PHE A 111 -11.30 7.85 -4.55
C PHE A 111 -12.81 8.04 -4.75
N VAL A 112 -13.65 7.54 -3.83
CA VAL A 112 -15.12 7.63 -3.97
C VAL A 112 -15.58 9.09 -4.07
N LYS A 113 -15.16 9.94 -3.12
CA LYS A 113 -15.54 11.38 -3.15
C LYS A 113 -15.10 12.09 -4.44
N SER A 114 -13.89 11.81 -4.93
CA SER A 114 -13.42 12.41 -6.20
C SER A 114 -14.25 11.96 -7.40
N LEU A 115 -14.83 10.75 -7.38
CA LEU A 115 -15.72 10.29 -8.46
C LEU A 115 -17.12 10.90 -8.36
N GLU A 116 -17.65 11.06 -7.14
CA GLU A 116 -18.96 11.65 -6.86
C GLU A 116 -19.03 13.14 -7.26
N GLU A 117 -17.92 13.86 -7.18
CA GLU A 117 -17.83 15.29 -7.53
C GLU A 117 -17.87 15.58 -9.04
N VAL A 118 -17.66 14.57 -9.90
CA VAL A 118 -17.59 14.75 -11.37
C VAL A 118 -18.99 14.76 -12.00
N ASP A 119 -19.39 15.87 -12.63
CA ASP A 119 -20.56 15.87 -13.54
C ASP A 119 -20.15 15.33 -14.93
N PRO A 120 -20.76 14.24 -15.42
CA PRO A 120 -20.44 13.68 -16.74
C PRO A 120 -20.79 14.60 -17.91
N CYS A 121 -21.58 15.64 -17.69
CA CYS A 121 -21.97 16.61 -18.70
C CYS A 121 -21.20 17.94 -18.64
N GLU A 122 -20.29 18.15 -17.66
CA GLU A 122 -19.61 19.43 -17.46
C GLU A 122 -18.77 19.85 -18.68
N ASP A 123 -18.01 18.91 -19.24
CA ASP A 123 -17.13 19.12 -20.40
C ASP A 123 -17.83 18.87 -21.75
N LEU A 124 -19.16 18.72 -21.77
CA LEU A 124 -19.94 18.45 -22.98
C LEU A 124 -20.80 19.65 -23.34
N ALA A 125 -20.29 20.47 -24.25
CA ALA A 125 -21.04 21.58 -24.80
C ALA A 125 -22.25 21.10 -25.61
N ASP A 126 -23.35 21.86 -25.56
CA ASP A 126 -24.57 21.58 -26.32
C ASP A 126 -24.29 21.50 -27.83
N GLU A 127 -23.30 22.26 -28.30
CA GLU A 127 -22.81 22.21 -29.69
C GLU A 127 -22.13 20.88 -30.05
N ASP A 128 -21.37 20.29 -29.12
CA ASP A 128 -20.72 18.99 -29.33
C ASP A 128 -21.75 17.86 -29.39
N ILE A 129 -22.75 17.93 -28.51
CA ILE A 129 -23.86 16.97 -28.48
C ILE A 129 -24.70 17.11 -29.76
N ARG A 130 -25.01 18.34 -30.19
CA ARG A 130 -25.73 18.59 -31.45
C ARG A 130 -24.94 18.05 -32.64
N THR A 131 -23.64 18.32 -32.69
CA THR A 131 -22.76 17.83 -33.75
C THR A 131 -22.74 16.30 -33.78
N ALA A 132 -22.67 15.64 -32.61
CA ALA A 132 -22.73 14.18 -32.52
C ALA A 132 -24.07 13.63 -33.03
N ILE A 133 -25.19 14.25 -32.66
CA ILE A 133 -26.53 13.87 -33.13
C ILE A 133 -26.63 14.02 -34.66
N GLN A 134 -26.26 15.19 -35.21
CA GLN A 134 -26.32 15.43 -36.65
C GLN A 134 -25.41 14.47 -37.43
N ASN A 135 -24.21 14.19 -36.93
CA ASN A 135 -23.30 13.23 -37.54
C ASN A 135 -23.84 11.80 -37.55
N ALA A 136 -24.54 11.37 -36.50
CA ALA A 136 -25.13 10.03 -36.44
C ALA A 136 -26.42 9.91 -37.27
N THR A 137 -27.22 10.98 -37.32
CA THR A 137 -28.44 11.08 -38.13
C THR A 137 -28.13 11.08 -39.63
N GLY A 138 -27.03 11.73 -40.03
CA GLY A 138 -26.56 11.77 -41.40
C GLY A 138 -27.57 12.44 -42.35
N PRO A 139 -27.78 11.93 -43.57
CA PRO A 139 -28.62 12.60 -44.58
C PRO A 139 -30.13 12.41 -44.37
N LYS A 140 -30.56 11.61 -43.38
CA LYS A 140 -31.99 11.35 -43.11
C LYS A 140 -32.47 12.27 -42.01
N SER A 141 -33.67 12.84 -42.10
CA SER A 141 -34.28 13.53 -40.95
C SER A 141 -34.61 12.50 -39.86
N ALA A 142 -34.02 12.65 -38.66
CA ALA A 142 -34.36 11.82 -37.52
C ALA A 142 -35.74 12.21 -36.97
N LEU A 143 -36.53 11.20 -36.56
CA LEU A 143 -37.80 11.39 -35.84
C LEU A 143 -37.65 11.17 -34.32
N PHE A 144 -36.48 10.68 -33.89
CA PHE A 144 -36.13 10.40 -32.50
C PHE A 144 -34.61 10.54 -32.30
N VAL A 145 -34.18 10.86 -31.07
CA VAL A 145 -32.76 10.94 -30.68
C VAL A 145 -32.04 9.63 -31.06
N PRO A 146 -30.97 9.65 -31.87
CA PRO A 146 -30.28 8.43 -32.27
C PRO A 146 -29.57 7.78 -31.07
N GLU A 147 -29.51 6.45 -31.03
CA GLU A 147 -28.81 5.68 -29.97
C GLU A 147 -27.28 5.87 -30.04
N VAL A 148 -26.75 6.01 -31.26
CA VAL A 148 -25.30 6.06 -31.54
C VAL A 148 -24.56 7.24 -30.87
N PRO A 149 -25.05 8.51 -30.92
CA PRO A 149 -24.48 9.64 -30.19
C PRO A 149 -24.39 9.39 -28.68
N PHE A 150 -25.47 8.87 -28.08
CA PHE A 150 -25.47 8.55 -26.66
C PHE A 150 -24.38 7.53 -26.34
N GLU A 151 -24.31 6.43 -27.09
CA GLU A 151 -23.32 5.40 -26.84
C GLU A 151 -21.87 5.89 -27.04
N ALA A 152 -21.62 6.73 -28.04
CA ALA A 152 -20.29 7.29 -28.28
C ALA A 152 -19.89 8.24 -27.14
N LEU A 153 -20.81 9.10 -26.69
CA LEU A 153 -20.56 10.04 -25.61
C LEU A 153 -20.37 9.34 -24.27
N VAL A 154 -21.17 8.31 -23.96
CA VAL A 154 -21.06 7.60 -22.68
C VAL A 154 -19.75 6.81 -22.59
N ARG A 155 -19.29 6.16 -23.67
CA ARG A 155 -17.96 5.51 -23.69
C ARG A 155 -16.85 6.52 -23.43
N ARG A 156 -16.91 7.71 -24.03
CA ARG A 156 -15.94 8.79 -23.76
C ARG A 156 -15.95 9.22 -22.30
N GLN A 157 -17.13 9.29 -21.66
CA GLN A 157 -17.21 9.63 -20.23
C GLN A 157 -16.68 8.50 -19.34
N ILE A 158 -17.05 7.24 -19.61
CA ILE A 158 -16.57 6.07 -18.86
C ILE A 158 -15.03 5.97 -18.92
N ALA A 159 -14.42 6.25 -20.08
CA ALA A 159 -12.97 6.24 -20.24
C ALA A 159 -12.23 7.17 -19.26
N ARG A 160 -12.86 8.28 -18.85
CA ARG A 160 -12.27 9.24 -17.88
C ARG A 160 -12.13 8.66 -16.47
N LEU A 161 -12.82 7.56 -16.16
CA LEU A 161 -12.72 6.87 -14.87
C LEU A 161 -11.41 6.07 -14.73
N LEU A 162 -10.66 5.84 -15.81
CA LEU A 162 -9.45 5.02 -15.80
C LEU A 162 -8.32 5.64 -15.00
N ASP A 163 -7.96 6.89 -15.30
CA ASP A 163 -6.85 7.57 -14.63
C ASP A 163 -7.04 7.69 -13.11
N PRO A 164 -8.18 8.15 -12.57
CA PRO A 164 -8.38 8.18 -11.11
C PRO A 164 -8.36 6.78 -10.49
N SER A 165 -8.82 5.75 -11.20
CA SER A 165 -8.77 4.36 -10.72
C SER A 165 -7.33 3.82 -10.62
N LEU A 166 -6.49 4.09 -11.62
CA LEU A 166 -5.06 3.75 -11.58
C LEU A 166 -4.31 4.56 -10.52
N GLN A 167 -4.64 5.85 -10.35
CA GLN A 167 -4.07 6.66 -9.28
C GLN A 167 -4.41 6.11 -7.89
N CYS A 168 -5.65 5.63 -7.69
CA CYS A 168 -6.04 4.99 -6.44
C CYS A 168 -5.14 3.78 -6.11
N ALA A 169 -4.88 2.91 -7.09
CA ALA A 169 -3.97 1.77 -6.93
C ALA A 169 -2.55 2.21 -6.55
N ARG A 170 -2.05 3.29 -7.16
CA ARG A 170 -0.72 3.85 -6.88
C ARG A 170 -0.62 4.46 -5.48
N PHE A 171 -1.63 5.18 -5.03
CA PHE A 171 -1.68 5.70 -3.64
C PHE A 171 -1.64 4.58 -2.61
N ILE A 172 -2.31 3.45 -2.89
CA ILE A 172 -2.28 2.27 -2.02
C ILE A 172 -0.93 1.58 -2.07
N TYR A 173 -0.32 1.46 -3.25
CA TYR A 173 1.06 0.98 -3.38
C TYR A 173 2.03 1.83 -2.55
N ASP A 174 1.94 3.16 -2.65
CA ASP A 174 2.78 4.07 -1.87
C ASP A 174 2.57 3.91 -0.36
N GLU A 175 1.32 3.67 0.06
CA GLU A 175 1.01 3.37 1.46
C GLU A 175 1.61 2.04 1.90
N LEU A 176 1.51 0.97 1.08
CA LEU A 176 2.14 -0.31 1.38
C LEU A 176 3.67 -0.21 1.43
N MET A 177 4.27 0.63 0.60
CA MET A 177 5.70 0.93 0.65
C MET A 177 6.06 1.67 1.94
N LYS A 178 5.27 2.66 2.39
CA LYS A 178 5.48 3.30 3.71
C LYS A 178 5.34 2.32 4.85
N VAL A 179 4.30 1.49 4.82
CA VAL A 179 4.10 0.38 5.76
C VAL A 179 5.33 -0.52 5.77
N SER A 180 5.86 -0.91 4.60
CA SER A 180 7.07 -1.75 4.54
C SER A 180 8.27 -1.09 5.24
N LEU A 181 8.50 0.20 5.02
CA LEU A 181 9.57 0.96 5.66
C LEU A 181 9.35 1.07 7.17
N ASP A 182 8.11 1.24 7.61
CA ASP A 182 7.76 1.38 9.02
C ASP A 182 7.79 0.05 9.75
N VAL A 183 7.46 -1.08 9.10
CA VAL A 183 7.72 -2.42 9.65
C VAL A 183 9.21 -2.55 9.89
N VAL A 184 10.04 -2.22 8.90
CA VAL A 184 11.49 -2.38 9.02
C VAL A 184 12.07 -1.46 10.10
N ARG A 185 11.56 -0.23 10.23
CA ARG A 185 11.95 0.71 11.29
C ARG A 185 11.44 0.32 12.67
N SER A 186 10.18 -0.10 12.81
CA SER A 186 9.60 -0.60 14.06
C SER A 186 10.29 -1.89 14.48
N PHE A 187 10.57 -2.79 13.54
CA PHE A 187 11.39 -3.97 13.79
C PHE A 187 12.80 -3.58 14.27
N HIS A 188 13.41 -2.53 13.71
CA HIS A 188 14.67 -1.97 14.21
C HIS A 188 14.55 -1.39 15.64
N ARG A 189 13.42 -0.79 16.01
CA ARG A 189 13.18 -0.23 17.36
C ARG A 189 12.84 -1.32 18.39
N CYS A 190 12.07 -2.33 17.99
CA CYS A 190 11.54 -3.38 18.86
C CYS A 190 12.50 -4.58 18.99
N MET A 191 13.40 -4.79 18.03
CA MET A 191 14.40 -5.87 18.03
C MET A 191 15.83 -5.32 18.10
N VAL A 192 16.13 -4.62 19.21
CA VAL A 192 17.46 -4.06 19.53
C VAL A 192 18.59 -5.10 19.44
N ASN A 193 18.29 -6.41 19.53
CA ASN A 193 19.33 -7.44 19.66
C ASN A 193 19.53 -8.33 18.41
N GLU A 194 18.50 -8.59 17.59
CA GLU A 194 18.58 -9.59 16.49
C GLU A 194 18.81 -9.00 15.09
N LEU A 195 18.22 -7.84 14.73
CA LEU A 195 18.43 -7.24 13.39
C LEU A 195 19.47 -6.11 13.35
N GLN A 196 19.77 -5.42 14.46
CA GLN A 196 21.00 -4.61 14.52
C GLN A 196 22.25 -5.47 14.29
N ARG A 197 22.15 -6.73 14.71
CA ARG A 197 23.16 -7.75 14.54
C ARG A 197 23.30 -8.22 13.08
N PHE A 198 22.31 -8.04 12.21
CA PHE A 198 22.38 -8.50 10.80
C PHE A 198 21.93 -7.41 9.81
N PRO A 199 22.77 -6.37 9.59
CA PRO A 199 22.41 -5.24 8.71
C PRO A 199 22.25 -5.65 7.24
N VAL A 200 23.00 -6.68 6.79
CA VAL A 200 22.90 -7.20 5.42
C VAL A 200 21.55 -7.89 5.21
N LEU A 201 21.15 -8.79 6.11
CA LEU A 201 19.83 -9.44 6.07
C LEU A 201 18.70 -8.40 6.01
N ARG A 202 18.77 -7.34 6.81
CA ARG A 202 17.79 -6.26 6.78
C ARG A 202 17.67 -5.65 5.38
N LYS A 203 18.78 -5.22 4.79
CA LYS A 203 18.78 -4.62 3.46
C LYS A 203 18.20 -5.58 2.41
N ARG A 204 18.51 -6.88 2.50
CA ARG A 204 17.96 -7.91 1.61
C ARG A 204 16.45 -8.11 1.79
N ILE A 205 15.94 -8.07 3.02
CA ILE A 205 14.50 -8.12 3.31
C ILE A 205 13.80 -6.91 2.67
N ASP A 206 14.35 -5.71 2.85
CA ASP A 206 13.81 -4.46 2.30
C ASP A 206 13.76 -4.51 0.77
N GLU A 207 14.84 -4.98 0.14
CA GLU A 207 14.93 -5.15 -1.31
C GLU A 207 13.89 -6.15 -1.83
N VAL A 208 13.76 -7.32 -1.19
CA VAL A 208 12.80 -8.36 -1.62
C VAL A 208 11.36 -7.88 -1.44
N LEU A 209 11.02 -7.28 -0.32
CA LEU A 209 9.68 -6.76 -0.05
C LEU A 209 9.32 -5.60 -1.01
N GLY A 210 10.25 -4.68 -1.25
CA GLY A 210 10.06 -3.57 -2.18
C GLY A 210 9.87 -4.02 -3.63
N ASN A 211 10.64 -5.02 -4.07
CA ASN A 211 10.46 -5.62 -5.40
C ASN A 211 9.13 -6.37 -5.51
N PHE A 212 8.76 -7.15 -4.48
CA PHE A 212 7.50 -7.89 -4.47
C PHE A 212 6.27 -6.96 -4.52
N LEU A 213 6.28 -5.86 -3.77
CA LEU A 213 5.22 -4.86 -3.83
C LEU A 213 5.13 -4.19 -5.21
N ARG A 214 6.29 -3.93 -5.84
CA ARG A 214 6.35 -3.32 -7.18
C ARG A 214 5.77 -4.27 -8.24
N GLU A 215 6.16 -5.54 -8.21
CA GLU A 215 5.64 -6.59 -9.09
C GLU A 215 4.13 -6.84 -8.84
N GLY A 216 3.66 -6.67 -7.60
CA GLY A 216 2.26 -6.81 -7.24
C GLY A 216 1.33 -5.70 -7.75
N LEU A 217 1.86 -4.54 -8.16
CA LEU A 217 1.04 -3.42 -8.65
C LEU A 217 0.47 -3.69 -10.06
N GLU A 218 1.30 -4.24 -10.96
CA GLU A 218 0.95 -4.44 -12.37
C GLU A 218 -0.31 -5.31 -12.57
N PRO A 219 -0.48 -6.47 -11.91
CA PRO A 219 -1.72 -7.26 -12.01
C PRO A 219 -2.97 -6.48 -11.60
N SER A 220 -2.84 -5.58 -10.61
CA SER A 220 -3.96 -4.73 -10.18
C SER A 220 -4.29 -3.68 -11.23
N GLU A 221 -3.29 -3.03 -11.85
CA GLU A 221 -3.51 -2.05 -12.91
C GLU A 221 -4.14 -2.68 -14.16
N ILE A 222 -3.73 -3.91 -14.51
CA ILE A 222 -4.32 -4.68 -15.62
C ILE A 222 -5.79 -4.97 -15.33
N MET A 223 -6.13 -5.47 -14.14
CA MET A 223 -7.52 -5.75 -13.78
C MET A 223 -8.40 -4.48 -13.81
N ILE A 224 -7.87 -3.35 -13.32
CA ILE A 224 -8.58 -2.06 -13.34
C ILE A 224 -8.89 -1.64 -14.79
N ARG A 225 -7.92 -1.77 -15.69
CA ARG A 225 -8.11 -1.47 -17.11
C ARG A 225 -9.20 -2.35 -17.72
N GLN A 226 -9.14 -3.65 -17.45
CA GLN A 226 -10.13 -4.61 -17.93
C GLN A 226 -11.54 -4.31 -17.42
N LEU A 227 -11.70 -3.92 -16.15
CA LEU A 227 -13.00 -3.54 -15.58
C LEU A 227 -13.62 -2.36 -16.33
N ILE A 228 -12.82 -1.35 -16.67
CA ILE A 228 -13.31 -0.16 -17.37
C ILE A 228 -13.54 -0.44 -18.86
N GLU A 229 -12.68 -1.24 -19.50
CA GLU A 229 -12.89 -1.71 -20.87
C GLU A 229 -14.21 -2.50 -21.00
N MET A 230 -14.51 -3.40 -20.05
CA MET A 230 -15.79 -4.13 -20.04
C MET A 230 -17.02 -3.22 -19.96
N GLU A 231 -16.97 -2.14 -19.16
CA GLU A 231 -18.06 -1.16 -19.05
C GLU A 231 -18.22 -0.31 -20.33
N MET A 232 -17.15 -0.14 -21.12
CA MET A 232 -17.20 0.56 -22.42
C MET A 232 -17.65 -0.34 -23.57
N ASP A 233 -17.28 -1.61 -23.55
CA ASP A 233 -17.56 -2.57 -24.62
C ASP A 233 -19.06 -2.93 -24.70
N TYR A 234 -19.75 -2.99 -23.55
CA TYR A 234 -21.17 -3.30 -23.51
C TYR A 234 -21.97 -2.31 -22.66
N ILE A 235 -22.86 -1.58 -23.33
CA ILE A 235 -23.84 -0.70 -22.70
C ILE A 235 -25.14 -1.49 -22.50
N ASN A 236 -25.63 -1.58 -21.27
CA ASN A 236 -26.87 -2.29 -20.96
C ASN A 236 -28.08 -1.33 -20.86
N PRO A 237 -28.84 -1.12 -21.96
CA PRO A 237 -30.02 -0.25 -21.92
C PRO A 237 -31.19 -0.82 -21.10
N SER A 238 -31.11 -2.09 -20.67
CA SER A 238 -32.14 -2.75 -19.85
C SER A 238 -31.84 -2.71 -18.35
N HIS A 239 -30.82 -1.96 -17.93
CA HIS A 239 -30.45 -1.89 -16.51
C HIS A 239 -31.59 -1.29 -15.65
N PRO A 240 -31.95 -1.87 -14.49
CA PRO A 240 -33.12 -1.43 -13.70
C PRO A 240 -33.09 0.03 -13.25
N ASN A 241 -31.90 0.56 -12.97
CA ASN A 241 -31.71 1.95 -12.54
C ASN A 241 -31.52 2.92 -13.71
N PHE A 242 -31.53 2.43 -14.95
CA PHE A 242 -31.43 3.29 -16.12
C PHE A 242 -32.80 3.88 -16.42
N ILE A 243 -32.85 5.20 -16.62
CA ILE A 243 -34.11 5.91 -16.83
C ILE A 243 -34.85 5.44 -18.09
N GLY A 244 -34.11 5.06 -19.14
CA GLY A 244 -34.64 4.67 -20.44
C GLY A 244 -35.09 5.87 -21.30
N GLY A 245 -35.15 5.65 -22.62
CA GLY A 245 -35.44 6.68 -23.61
C GLY A 245 -36.78 7.40 -23.39
N SER A 246 -37.87 6.66 -23.21
CA SER A 246 -39.21 7.24 -23.10
C SER A 246 -39.36 8.19 -21.91
N LYS A 247 -38.88 7.79 -20.72
CA LYS A 247 -38.91 8.65 -19.53
C LYS A 247 -37.99 9.86 -19.67
N ALA A 248 -36.84 9.71 -20.33
CA ALA A 248 -35.94 10.83 -20.59
C ALA A 248 -36.61 11.89 -21.50
N VAL A 249 -37.33 11.45 -22.54
CA VAL A 249 -38.12 12.34 -23.42
C VAL A 249 -39.20 13.07 -22.64
N GLU A 250 -39.95 12.38 -21.78
CA GLU A 250 -40.99 13.00 -20.95
C GLU A 250 -40.42 14.10 -20.05
N ILE A 251 -39.29 13.85 -19.37
CA ILE A 251 -38.63 14.82 -18.50
C ILE A 251 -38.09 16.01 -19.31
N ALA A 252 -37.44 15.76 -20.45
CA ALA A 252 -36.90 16.82 -21.29
C ALA A 252 -38.01 17.74 -21.85
N GLN A 253 -39.15 17.17 -22.26
CA GLN A 253 -40.30 17.95 -22.70
C GLN A 253 -40.91 18.79 -21.57
N GLN A 254 -40.92 18.29 -20.33
CA GLN A 254 -41.35 19.06 -19.16
C GLN A 254 -40.40 20.24 -18.88
N GLN A 255 -39.09 20.01 -18.95
CA GLN A 255 -38.07 21.06 -18.79
C GLN A 255 -38.21 22.15 -19.86
N ALA A 256 -38.43 21.77 -21.12
CA ALA A 256 -38.66 22.72 -22.21
C ALA A 256 -39.95 23.55 -22.03
N LYS A 257 -41.00 22.99 -21.40
CA LYS A 257 -42.25 23.73 -21.09
C LYS A 257 -42.09 24.73 -19.96
N ILE A 258 -41.28 24.42 -18.94
CA ILE A 258 -41.04 25.30 -17.79
C ILE A 258 -40.28 26.57 -18.22
N ILE A 259 -39.33 26.45 -19.16
CA ILE A 259 -38.58 27.57 -19.73
C ILE A 259 -39.52 28.54 -20.50
N LYS A 260 -40.71 28.09 -20.93
CA LYS A 260 -41.69 28.89 -21.67
C LYS A 260 -42.71 29.64 -20.79
N MET A 261 -42.66 29.57 -19.45
CA MET A 261 -43.54 30.40 -18.60
C MET A 261 -43.00 31.85 -18.51
N PRO A 262 -43.78 32.88 -18.89
CA PRO A 262 -43.39 34.26 -18.68
C PRO A 262 -43.44 34.62 -17.20
N LEU A 263 -42.47 35.40 -16.73
CA LEU A 263 -42.48 36.04 -15.40
C LEU A 263 -43.87 36.65 -15.10
N PRO A 264 -44.52 36.32 -13.97
CA PRO A 264 -45.70 37.06 -13.55
C PRO A 264 -45.28 38.43 -13.03
N ASN A 265 -45.79 39.48 -13.67
CA ASN A 265 -45.72 40.86 -13.20
C ASN A 265 -46.11 40.96 -11.72
N SER A 266 -45.26 41.59 -10.92
CA SER A 266 -45.56 42.00 -9.55
C SER A 266 -46.76 42.95 -9.54
N ARG A 267 -47.89 42.50 -9.00
CA ARG A 267 -48.91 43.40 -8.45
C ARG A 267 -48.96 43.21 -6.95
N GLN A 268 -48.51 44.25 -6.26
CA GLN A 268 -48.72 44.50 -4.84
C GLN A 268 -50.22 44.38 -4.51
N LYS A 269 -50.54 43.66 -3.43
CA LYS A 269 -51.52 44.13 -2.45
C LYS A 269 -51.32 43.42 -1.11
N ASP A 270 -51.04 44.22 -0.11
CA ASP A 270 -50.95 43.86 1.31
C ASP A 270 -52.26 43.29 1.86
N GLY A 271 -52.14 42.42 2.87
CA GLY A 271 -52.98 42.53 4.07
C GLY A 271 -53.72 41.28 4.56
N VAL A 272 -53.15 40.66 5.61
CA VAL A 272 -53.78 40.17 6.85
C VAL A 272 -54.63 38.86 6.86
N GLU A 273 -54.04 37.83 7.50
CA GLU A 273 -54.56 36.91 8.55
C GLU A 273 -56.06 36.51 8.64
N LEU A 274 -56.33 35.19 8.68
CA LEU A 274 -56.70 34.41 9.89
C LEU A 274 -57.59 33.16 9.60
N ASP A 275 -57.15 32.01 10.13
CA ASP A 275 -57.83 30.75 10.51
C ASP A 275 -59.18 30.30 9.89
N LYS A 276 -59.20 29.04 9.39
CA LYS A 276 -59.81 27.85 10.06
C LYS A 276 -59.94 26.66 9.11
N ALA A 277 -59.47 25.49 9.55
CA ALA A 277 -59.96 24.17 9.11
C ALA A 277 -61.36 23.90 9.74
N PRO A 278 -62.19 22.94 9.28
CA PRO A 278 -61.85 21.51 9.43
C PRO A 278 -62.43 20.51 8.38
N ALA A 279 -61.91 19.27 8.49
CA ALA A 279 -62.56 17.96 8.35
C ALA A 279 -63.09 17.42 6.99
N SER A 280 -62.47 16.30 6.57
CA SER A 280 -63.06 14.94 6.37
C SER A 280 -64.54 14.87 5.96
N GLU A 281 -64.95 14.23 4.87
CA GLU A 281 -65.09 12.77 4.74
C GLU A 281 -65.54 12.35 3.31
N ARG A 282 -64.98 11.20 2.86
CA ARG A 282 -65.60 10.04 2.17
C ARG A 282 -66.48 10.15 0.90
N THR A 283 -66.00 9.35 -0.08
CA THR A 283 -66.71 8.33 -0.91
C THR A 283 -67.69 8.74 -2.02
N GLY A 284 -67.47 8.16 -3.20
CA GLY A 284 -68.50 7.99 -4.23
C GLY A 284 -67.96 7.39 -5.53
N LYS A 285 -67.97 6.05 -5.64
CA LYS A 285 -67.79 5.30 -6.90
C LYS A 285 -69.06 5.39 -7.74
N SER A 286 -68.96 5.55 -9.07
CA SER A 286 -69.75 4.77 -10.04
C SER A 286 -69.33 4.94 -11.51
N ARG A 287 -68.99 3.78 -12.10
CA ARG A 287 -69.14 3.28 -13.48
C ARG A 287 -69.87 4.16 -14.52
N ALA A 288 -69.35 4.14 -15.76
CA ALA A 288 -70.06 3.58 -16.93
C ALA A 288 -69.12 3.37 -18.15
N ILE A 289 -69.33 2.26 -18.86
CA ILE A 289 -68.79 1.86 -20.17
C ILE A 289 -70.00 1.81 -21.15
N PRO A 290 -69.87 2.19 -22.43
CA PRO A 290 -69.84 1.22 -23.57
C PRO A 290 -68.78 1.62 -24.63
N VAL A 291 -67.92 0.78 -25.21
CA VAL A 291 -68.03 -0.45 -26.06
C VAL A 291 -68.39 -0.21 -27.54
N ASN A 292 -67.50 -0.76 -28.40
CA ASN A 292 -67.51 -1.06 -29.85
C ASN A 292 -66.72 -0.08 -30.75
N GLY A 293 -65.74 -0.50 -31.58
CA GLY A 293 -65.17 -1.82 -31.87
C GLY A 293 -64.24 -1.77 -33.10
N ILE A 294 -63.69 -2.95 -33.43
CA ILE A 294 -63.08 -3.39 -34.71
C ILE A 294 -61.55 -3.33 -34.84
N ILE A 295 -60.96 -4.53 -34.85
CA ILE A 295 -59.61 -4.92 -35.29
C ILE A 295 -59.74 -5.40 -36.76
N PRO A 296 -58.67 -5.35 -37.58
CA PRO A 296 -57.98 -6.61 -37.84
C PRO A 296 -56.45 -6.51 -37.78
N ASP A 297 -55.89 -7.65 -37.40
CA ASP A 297 -54.48 -8.04 -37.31
C ASP A 297 -53.98 -8.46 -38.70
N GLN A 298 -52.70 -8.20 -39.03
CA GLN A 298 -51.85 -9.16 -39.75
C GLN A 298 -50.38 -8.72 -39.87
N ALA A 299 -49.54 -9.51 -39.21
CA ALA A 299 -48.40 -10.25 -39.74
C ALA A 299 -47.22 -9.52 -40.44
N ASN A 300 -46.09 -9.63 -39.76
CA ASN A 300 -44.70 -9.74 -40.24
C ASN A 300 -44.52 -10.21 -41.70
N LEU A 301 -43.63 -9.55 -42.43
CA LEU A 301 -42.66 -10.25 -43.28
C LEU A 301 -41.35 -9.46 -43.40
N TRP A 302 -40.25 -10.14 -43.12
CA TRP A 302 -38.88 -9.70 -43.37
C TRP A 302 -38.61 -9.81 -44.87
N ILE A 303 -38.17 -8.74 -45.53
CA ILE A 303 -37.47 -8.85 -46.81
C ILE A 303 -36.26 -7.91 -46.83
N GLN A 304 -35.11 -8.55 -46.83
CA GLN A 304 -33.77 -8.06 -47.09
C GLN A 304 -33.62 -7.82 -48.60
N LEU A 305 -33.11 -6.66 -49.02
CA LEU A 305 -32.62 -6.46 -50.39
C LEU A 305 -31.29 -5.71 -50.38
N ASN A 306 -30.24 -6.45 -50.74
CA ASN A 306 -28.94 -5.93 -51.14
C ASN A 306 -28.85 -6.01 -52.67
N PHE A 307 -28.52 -4.86 -53.28
CA PHE A 307 -27.74 -4.60 -54.51
C PHE A 307 -27.90 -5.49 -55.76
N ILE A 308 -28.16 -4.86 -56.91
CA ILE A 308 -27.16 -4.58 -57.98
C ILE A 308 -27.78 -3.75 -59.13
N PHE A 309 -27.03 -2.71 -59.50
CA PHE A 309 -26.91 -1.94 -60.75
C PHE A 309 -27.97 -2.05 -61.86
N TYR A 310 -28.49 -0.88 -62.25
CA TYR A 310 -28.44 -0.45 -63.65
C TYR A 310 -27.83 0.95 -63.76
N ALA A 311 -26.77 1.01 -64.54
CA ALA A 311 -26.07 2.22 -64.93
C ALA A 311 -26.96 3.11 -65.81
N SER A 312 -26.87 4.42 -65.63
CA SER A 312 -27.21 5.38 -66.67
C SER A 312 -26.13 6.44 -66.73
N SER A 313 -25.30 6.23 -67.75
CA SER A 313 -24.22 7.06 -68.24
C SER A 313 -24.72 8.44 -68.66
N TRP A 314 -24.16 9.49 -68.06
CA TRP A 314 -24.14 10.83 -68.67
C TRP A 314 -22.70 11.33 -68.66
N GLY A 315 -22.22 11.64 -69.86
CA GLY A 315 -20.83 11.73 -70.22
C GLY A 315 -20.15 13.06 -69.89
N ILE A 316 -18.84 12.97 -69.84
CA ILE A 316 -17.88 14.04 -69.62
C ILE A 316 -17.69 14.84 -70.91
N CYS A 317 -17.51 16.15 -70.80
CA CYS A 317 -16.67 16.93 -71.73
C CYS A 317 -15.75 17.86 -70.93
N SER A 318 -14.45 17.65 -71.09
CA SER A 318 -13.33 18.41 -70.52
C SER A 318 -12.96 19.59 -71.42
N ILE A 319 -12.66 20.78 -70.86
CA ILE A 319 -11.91 21.85 -71.55
C ILE A 319 -11.00 22.58 -70.54
N PHE A 320 -9.69 22.55 -70.83
CA PHE A 320 -8.57 23.41 -70.35
C PHE A 320 -8.20 23.33 -68.85
N GLY A 321 -6.98 23.01 -68.41
CA GLY A 321 -5.65 23.26 -68.99
C GLY A 321 -4.88 24.16 -68.01
N GLY A 322 -4.10 23.56 -67.10
CA GLY A 322 -3.36 24.28 -66.05
C GLY A 322 -2.08 24.95 -66.53
N SER A 323 -1.54 25.88 -65.73
CA SER A 323 -0.10 26.06 -65.47
C SER A 323 0.15 27.23 -64.50
N ASP A 324 1.15 27.04 -63.65
CA ASP A 324 1.72 27.92 -62.62
C ASP A 324 2.29 29.27 -63.13
N GLY A 325 2.40 30.24 -62.20
CA GLY A 325 3.68 30.94 -62.00
C GLY A 325 3.73 32.48 -62.09
N ARG A 326 3.91 33.10 -60.92
CA ARG A 326 4.80 34.25 -60.60
C ARG A 326 4.35 35.73 -60.77
N THR A 327 4.72 36.47 -59.71
CA THR A 327 5.22 37.87 -59.58
C THR A 327 4.30 39.03 -59.14
N SER A 328 4.63 39.52 -57.93
CA SER A 328 5.03 40.90 -57.58
C SER A 328 3.99 41.99 -57.29
N ALA A 329 3.88 42.27 -55.99
CA ALA A 329 4.12 43.55 -55.29
C ALA A 329 3.23 44.80 -55.51
N LYS A 330 2.77 45.29 -54.35
CA LYS A 330 2.67 46.68 -53.85
C LYS A 330 1.76 47.70 -54.57
N GLU A 331 0.79 48.19 -53.80
CA GLU A 331 0.71 49.53 -53.18
C GLU A 331 -0.69 50.19 -53.21
N PHE A 332 -0.90 50.98 -52.15
CA PHE A 332 -2.07 51.75 -51.71
C PHE A 332 -2.79 52.59 -52.79
N SER A 333 -4.12 52.73 -52.69
CA SER A 333 -4.80 53.95 -52.17
C SER A 333 -6.28 54.10 -52.60
N THR A 334 -7.09 54.48 -51.61
CA THR A 334 -8.34 55.28 -51.60
C THR A 334 -9.03 55.67 -52.92
N SER A 335 -10.32 55.33 -53.07
CA SER A 335 -11.48 56.27 -53.02
C SER A 335 -12.78 55.66 -53.62
N LYS A 336 -13.92 55.98 -52.98
CA LYS A 336 -15.31 55.87 -53.49
C LYS A 336 -15.76 57.30 -53.87
N PRO A 337 -16.96 57.55 -54.44
CA PRO A 337 -17.84 56.73 -55.31
C PRO A 337 -18.42 57.54 -56.52
N HIS A 338 -19.00 56.88 -57.54
CA HIS A 338 -20.17 57.45 -58.23
C HIS A 338 -21.00 56.41 -59.04
N ASN A 339 -22.33 56.56 -58.93
CA ASN A 339 -23.40 55.92 -59.72
C ASN A 339 -23.36 56.43 -61.19
N GLU A 340 -23.96 55.85 -62.23
CA GLU A 340 -25.28 55.22 -62.42
C GLU A 340 -25.33 54.52 -63.85
N PRO A 341 -26.47 54.07 -64.44
CA PRO A 341 -26.68 52.67 -64.86
C PRO A 341 -26.78 52.46 -66.39
N VAL A 342 -26.54 51.24 -66.89
CA VAL A 342 -27.13 50.78 -68.16
C VAL A 342 -27.50 49.30 -68.08
N HIS A 343 -28.72 49.02 -68.50
CA HIS A 343 -29.47 47.78 -68.40
C HIS A 343 -29.18 46.80 -69.56
N THR A 344 -29.35 45.51 -69.24
CA THR A 344 -29.86 44.43 -70.12
C THR A 344 -28.88 43.59 -70.94
N MET A 345 -28.60 42.39 -70.43
CA MET A 345 -28.99 41.12 -71.08
C MET A 345 -28.97 40.02 -70.01
N GLU A 346 -30.17 39.58 -69.59
CA GLU A 346 -30.35 38.48 -68.64
C GLU A 346 -29.92 37.15 -69.30
N LEU A 347 -28.80 36.59 -68.83
CA LEU A 347 -28.59 35.15 -68.90
C LEU A 347 -29.36 34.49 -67.74
N PRO A 348 -29.92 33.28 -67.93
CA PRO A 348 -30.54 32.56 -66.83
C PRO A 348 -29.48 32.39 -65.73
N SER A 349 -29.82 32.81 -64.52
CA SER A 349 -28.95 32.81 -63.35
C SER A 349 -28.36 31.42 -63.16
N MET A 350 -27.14 31.21 -63.63
CA MET A 350 -26.43 29.95 -63.41
C MET A 350 -26.12 29.88 -61.91
N ILE A 351 -26.72 28.93 -61.21
CA ILE A 351 -26.52 28.75 -59.77
C ILE A 351 -25.08 28.29 -59.57
N GLN A 352 -24.24 29.18 -59.05
CA GLN A 352 -22.82 28.91 -58.80
C GLN A 352 -22.67 28.37 -57.38
N LEU A 353 -22.43 27.06 -57.24
CA LEU A 353 -22.19 26.43 -55.96
C LEU A 353 -20.78 26.81 -55.46
N ARG A 354 -20.68 27.29 -54.22
CA ARG A 354 -19.38 27.52 -53.56
C ARG A 354 -18.82 26.20 -53.02
N GLU A 355 -17.50 26.10 -52.98
CA GLU A 355 -16.81 24.96 -52.37
C GLU A 355 -17.15 24.84 -50.86
N PRO A 356 -17.36 23.62 -50.33
CA PRO A 356 -17.70 23.44 -48.93
C PRO A 356 -16.54 23.89 -48.02
N PRO A 357 -16.83 24.52 -46.87
CA PRO A 357 -15.81 24.98 -45.94
C PRO A 357 -15.03 23.80 -45.35
N THR A 358 -13.76 24.03 -45.00
CA THR A 358 -12.86 23.02 -44.40
C THR A 358 -13.33 22.52 -43.04
N VAL A 359 -14.18 23.28 -42.33
CA VAL A 359 -14.87 22.86 -41.11
C VAL A 359 -16.34 23.25 -41.22
N LEU A 360 -17.23 22.25 -41.19
CA LEU A 360 -18.68 22.42 -41.13
C LEU A 360 -19.13 22.31 -39.67
N ARG A 361 -19.85 23.31 -39.19
CA ARG A 361 -20.52 23.28 -37.88
C ARG A 361 -22.03 23.39 -38.08
N PRO A 362 -22.85 22.82 -37.17
CA PRO A 362 -24.29 23.02 -37.18
C PRO A 362 -24.66 24.51 -37.23
N SER A 363 -25.74 24.88 -37.93
CA SER A 363 -26.24 26.26 -37.94
C SER A 363 -26.77 26.69 -36.57
N GLU A 364 -26.62 27.97 -36.21
CA GLU A 364 -27.11 28.54 -34.93
C GLU A 364 -28.64 28.65 -34.82
N HIS A 365 -29.41 28.24 -35.84
CA HIS A 365 -30.87 28.20 -35.76
C HIS A 365 -31.33 26.98 -34.94
N HIS A 366 -31.42 27.17 -33.62
CA HIS A 366 -31.88 26.14 -32.68
C HIS A 366 -33.36 25.79 -32.92
N SER A 367 -33.64 24.58 -33.40
CA SER A 367 -35.01 24.05 -33.39
C SER A 367 -35.41 23.65 -31.97
N GLU A 368 -36.67 23.87 -31.58
CA GLU A 368 -37.18 23.39 -30.29
C GLU A 368 -36.99 21.88 -30.14
N GLU A 369 -37.06 21.14 -31.24
CA GLU A 369 -36.81 19.70 -31.29
C GLU A 369 -35.37 19.36 -30.91
N GLU A 370 -34.38 20.01 -31.51
CA GLU A 370 -32.95 19.81 -31.20
C GLU A 370 -32.63 20.09 -29.72
N THR A 371 -33.27 21.10 -29.13
CA THR A 371 -33.07 21.40 -27.69
C THR A 371 -33.59 20.27 -26.79
N VAL A 372 -34.69 19.63 -27.19
CA VAL A 372 -35.23 18.46 -26.47
C VAL A 372 -34.29 17.27 -26.67
N GLU A 373 -33.77 17.04 -27.88
CA GLU A 373 -32.85 15.94 -28.16
C GLU A 373 -31.55 16.02 -27.36
N ILE A 374 -30.97 17.22 -27.25
CA ILE A 374 -29.78 17.48 -26.42
C ILE A 374 -30.10 17.20 -24.95
N ALA A 375 -31.24 17.68 -24.45
CA ALA A 375 -31.65 17.45 -23.06
C ALA A 375 -31.86 15.96 -22.76
N VAL A 376 -32.50 15.21 -23.66
CA VAL A 376 -32.66 13.75 -23.55
C VAL A 376 -31.31 13.06 -23.49
N THR A 377 -30.39 13.41 -24.40
CA THR A 377 -29.05 12.82 -24.44
C THR A 377 -28.29 13.05 -23.13
N LYS A 378 -28.35 14.27 -22.56
CA LYS A 378 -27.75 14.58 -21.26
C LYS A 378 -28.37 13.79 -20.11
N LEU A 379 -29.68 13.57 -20.12
CA LEU A 379 -30.37 12.79 -19.09
C LEU A 379 -29.99 11.31 -19.15
N LEU A 380 -29.95 10.73 -20.35
CA LEU A 380 -29.50 9.35 -20.56
C LEU A 380 -28.03 9.18 -20.15
N LEU A 381 -27.18 10.13 -20.55
CA LEU A 381 -25.75 10.12 -20.21
C LEU A 381 -25.53 10.12 -18.70
N ARG A 382 -26.16 11.05 -17.97
CA ARG A 382 -26.09 11.10 -16.49
C ARG A 382 -26.58 9.79 -15.87
N SER A 383 -27.76 9.34 -16.29
CA SER A 383 -28.37 8.13 -15.73
C SER A 383 -27.49 6.89 -15.92
N TYR A 384 -26.89 6.70 -17.10
CA TYR A 384 -26.02 5.54 -17.33
C TYR A 384 -24.66 5.69 -16.65
N TYR A 385 -24.04 6.88 -16.73
CA TYR A 385 -22.77 7.15 -16.09
C TYR A 385 -22.83 6.93 -14.58
N ASP A 386 -23.92 7.34 -13.92
CA ASP A 386 -24.10 7.14 -12.47
C ASP A 386 -24.17 5.65 -12.08
N ILE A 387 -24.67 4.79 -12.96
CA ILE A 387 -24.68 3.33 -12.75
C ILE A 387 -23.25 2.81 -12.80
N VAL A 388 -22.52 3.16 -13.86
CA VAL A 388 -21.12 2.73 -14.04
C VAL A 388 -20.24 3.27 -12.92
N ARG A 389 -20.41 4.54 -12.53
CA ARG A 389 -19.67 5.16 -11.41
C ARG A 389 -19.81 4.32 -10.14
N LYS A 390 -21.03 3.94 -9.76
CA LYS A 390 -21.30 3.09 -8.58
C LYS A 390 -20.68 1.69 -8.69
N ASN A 391 -20.69 1.10 -9.89
CA ASN A 391 -20.02 -0.18 -10.12
C ASN A 391 -18.50 -0.07 -9.93
N ILE A 392 -17.90 1.02 -10.43
CA ILE A 392 -16.46 1.31 -10.33
C ILE A 392 -16.05 1.63 -8.88
N GLU A 393 -16.85 2.42 -8.16
CA GLU A 393 -16.65 2.73 -6.73
C GLU A 393 -16.54 1.46 -5.86
N ASP A 394 -17.24 0.38 -6.23
CA ASP A 394 -17.23 -0.89 -5.52
C ASP A 394 -16.18 -1.89 -6.07
N SER A 395 -16.06 -2.00 -7.39
CA SER A 395 -15.20 -3.01 -8.03
C SER A 395 -13.71 -2.69 -7.94
N ILE A 396 -13.31 -1.41 -8.07
CA ILE A 396 -11.91 -1.00 -8.05
C ILE A 396 -11.25 -1.27 -6.68
N PRO A 397 -11.85 -0.87 -5.53
CA PRO A 397 -11.31 -1.24 -4.24
C PRO A 397 -11.16 -2.74 -4.04
N LYS A 398 -12.13 -3.54 -4.52
CA LYS A 398 -12.07 -5.00 -4.44
C LYS A 398 -10.92 -5.58 -5.27
N ALA A 399 -10.69 -5.06 -6.47
CA ALA A 399 -9.58 -5.48 -7.32
C ALA A 399 -8.23 -5.19 -6.65
N ILE A 400 -8.03 -3.96 -6.15
CA ILE A 400 -6.78 -3.56 -5.46
C ILE A 400 -6.57 -4.39 -4.19
N MET A 401 -7.63 -4.59 -3.41
CA MET A 401 -7.56 -5.42 -2.22
C MET A 401 -7.20 -6.87 -2.54
N HIS A 402 -7.71 -7.43 -3.65
CA HIS A 402 -7.43 -8.81 -4.03
C HIS A 402 -6.01 -8.99 -4.57
N PHE A 403 -5.65 -8.22 -5.60
CA PHE A 403 -4.42 -8.40 -6.38
C PHE A 403 -3.18 -7.79 -5.74
N LEU A 404 -3.33 -6.74 -4.93
CA LEU A 404 -2.19 -6.06 -4.30
C LEU A 404 -2.14 -6.33 -2.80
N VAL A 405 -3.12 -5.82 -2.03
CA VAL A 405 -3.05 -5.83 -0.56
C VAL A 405 -3.07 -7.24 0.02
N ASN A 406 -4.10 -8.03 -0.31
CA ASN A 406 -4.25 -9.37 0.24
C ASN A 406 -3.32 -10.39 -0.42
N HIS A 407 -2.97 -10.21 -1.69
CA HIS A 407 -1.93 -11.02 -2.34
C HIS A 407 -0.60 -10.86 -1.59
N THR A 408 -0.19 -9.61 -1.33
CA THR A 408 1.05 -9.34 -0.57
C THR A 408 1.00 -10.02 0.79
N LYS A 409 -0.09 -9.86 1.55
CA LYS A 409 -0.21 -10.47 2.88
C LYS A 409 -0.10 -12.00 2.88
N ARG A 410 -0.68 -12.68 1.88
CA ARG A 410 -0.66 -14.15 1.80
C ARG A 410 0.68 -14.69 1.35
N GLU A 411 1.28 -14.07 0.34
CA GLU A 411 2.47 -14.62 -0.33
C GLU A 411 3.80 -14.07 0.19
N LEU A 412 3.80 -13.01 1.00
CA LEU A 412 5.04 -12.39 1.48
C LEU A 412 5.98 -13.39 2.17
N HIS A 413 5.43 -14.27 3.01
CA HIS A 413 6.24 -15.28 3.68
C HIS A 413 6.87 -16.25 2.67
N ASN A 414 6.09 -16.74 1.70
CA ASN A 414 6.56 -17.65 0.66
C ASN A 414 7.67 -17.00 -0.18
N VAL A 415 7.50 -15.73 -0.56
CA VAL A 415 8.49 -14.95 -1.31
C VAL A 415 9.79 -14.81 -0.51
N PHE A 416 9.71 -14.51 0.79
CA PHE A 416 10.89 -14.50 1.66
C PHE A 416 11.60 -15.85 1.70
N ILE A 417 10.87 -16.96 1.84
CA ILE A 417 11.49 -18.29 1.82
C ILE A 417 12.21 -18.54 0.47
N GLN A 418 11.54 -18.29 -0.65
CA GLN A 418 12.11 -18.56 -1.99
C GLN A 418 13.36 -17.71 -2.31
N LYS A 419 13.39 -16.46 -1.85
CA LYS A 419 14.44 -15.50 -2.18
C LYS A 419 15.57 -15.47 -1.14
N LEU A 420 15.25 -15.59 0.15
CA LEU A 420 16.19 -15.38 1.26
C LEU A 420 16.60 -16.67 1.96
N TYR A 421 15.77 -17.72 1.98
CA TYR A 421 16.13 -18.99 2.63
C TYR A 421 17.01 -19.87 1.73
N ARG A 422 18.24 -19.41 1.45
CA ARG A 422 19.24 -20.16 0.68
C ARG A 422 20.52 -20.33 1.47
N GLU A 423 20.97 -21.58 1.63
CA GLU A 423 22.12 -21.91 2.49
C GLU A 423 23.41 -21.17 2.10
N ASN A 424 23.60 -20.91 0.81
CA ASN A 424 24.76 -20.18 0.29
C ASN A 424 24.75 -18.69 0.65
N LEU A 425 23.61 -18.13 1.07
CA LEU A 425 23.49 -16.73 1.46
C LEU A 425 23.57 -16.53 2.98
N PHE A 426 23.57 -17.60 3.78
CA PHE A 426 23.48 -17.50 5.25
C PHE A 426 24.69 -16.77 5.83
N GLU A 427 25.90 -17.07 5.37
CA GLU A 427 27.12 -16.44 5.87
C GLU A 427 27.15 -14.93 5.58
N GLU A 428 26.74 -14.51 4.38
CA GLU A 428 26.68 -13.09 3.98
C GLU A 428 25.57 -12.35 4.73
N MET A 429 24.36 -12.92 4.79
CA MET A 429 23.20 -12.24 5.36
C MET A 429 23.26 -12.16 6.88
N LEU A 430 23.75 -13.21 7.54
CA LEU A 430 23.90 -13.28 9.00
C LEU A 430 25.27 -12.76 9.46
N GLN A 431 25.92 -11.91 8.67
CA GLN A 431 27.14 -11.25 9.07
C GLN A 431 26.86 -10.15 10.09
N GLU A 432 27.68 -10.13 11.14
CA GLU A 432 27.54 -9.20 12.25
C GLU A 432 28.47 -8.00 12.10
N PRO A 433 28.08 -6.82 12.61
CA PRO A 433 28.99 -5.68 12.69
C PRO A 433 30.20 -6.00 13.58
N ASP A 434 31.39 -5.58 13.15
CA ASP A 434 32.66 -5.86 13.87
C ASP A 434 32.63 -5.42 15.33
N GLU A 435 32.01 -4.27 15.63
CA GLU A 435 31.88 -3.77 17.00
C GLU A 435 31.08 -4.72 17.90
N VAL A 436 29.99 -5.28 17.37
CA VAL A 436 29.11 -6.21 18.11
C VAL A 436 29.80 -7.55 18.28
N ALA A 437 30.49 -8.03 17.24
CA ALA A 437 31.26 -9.28 17.29
C ALA A 437 32.39 -9.20 18.33
N VAL A 438 33.15 -8.10 18.34
CA VAL A 438 34.25 -7.88 19.31
C VAL A 438 33.72 -7.76 20.73
N LYS A 439 32.64 -6.99 20.95
CA LYS A 439 32.00 -6.85 22.27
C LYS A 439 31.52 -8.21 22.78
N ARG A 440 30.78 -8.97 21.97
CA ARG A 440 30.29 -10.30 22.35
C ARG A 440 31.42 -11.26 22.71
N LYS A 441 32.49 -11.28 21.90
CA LYS A 441 33.66 -12.12 22.18
C LYS A 441 34.28 -11.79 23.54
N ARG A 442 34.48 -10.49 23.84
CA ARG A 442 35.01 -10.04 25.14
C ARG A 442 34.10 -10.41 26.31
N THR A 443 32.79 -10.19 26.17
CA THR A 443 31.80 -10.52 27.21
C THR A 443 31.74 -12.03 27.44
N ARG A 444 31.83 -12.85 26.39
CA ARG A 444 31.88 -14.32 26.47
C ARG A 444 33.14 -14.84 27.17
N GLU A 445 34.31 -14.28 26.83
CA GLU A 445 35.58 -14.61 27.49
C GLU A 445 35.51 -14.28 28.98
N THR A 446 35.01 -13.08 29.31
CA THR A 446 34.82 -12.63 30.70
C THR A 446 33.87 -13.55 31.46
N LEU A 447 32.75 -13.95 30.83
CA LEU A 447 31.78 -14.87 31.41
C LEU A 447 32.39 -16.25 31.69
N CYS A 448 33.21 -16.77 30.77
CA CYS A 448 33.91 -18.04 30.95
C CYS A 448 34.89 -17.98 32.13
N VAL A 449 35.66 -16.89 32.25
CA VAL A 449 36.58 -16.68 33.38
C VAL A 449 35.83 -16.57 34.70
N LEU A 450 34.72 -15.82 34.74
CA LEU A 450 33.89 -15.70 35.95
C LEU A 450 33.25 -17.04 36.35
N GLN A 451 32.77 -17.83 35.39
CA GLN A 451 32.25 -19.17 35.64
C GLN A 451 33.32 -20.11 36.19
N GLN A 452 34.53 -20.08 35.63
CA GLN A 452 35.66 -20.88 36.12
C GLN A 452 36.07 -20.45 37.53
N ALA A 453 36.14 -19.14 37.79
CA ALA A 453 36.44 -18.59 39.11
C ALA A 453 35.38 -19.01 40.13
N PHE A 454 34.10 -18.96 39.77
CA PHE A 454 33.00 -19.39 40.65
C PHE A 454 33.10 -20.89 40.99
N ARG A 455 33.34 -21.76 40.00
CA ARG A 455 33.55 -23.20 40.23
C ARG A 455 34.75 -23.48 41.14
N THR A 456 35.86 -22.80 40.88
CA THR A 456 37.08 -22.93 41.70
C THR A 456 36.81 -22.53 43.15
N LEU A 457 36.03 -21.48 43.38
CA LEU A 457 35.64 -21.05 44.73
C LEU A 457 34.71 -22.03 45.44
N ASP A 458 33.85 -22.73 44.70
CA ASP A 458 32.96 -23.78 45.24
C ASP A 458 33.72 -25.05 45.62
N GLU A 459 34.82 -25.36 44.91
CA GLU A 459 35.67 -26.52 45.17
C GLU A 459 36.64 -26.32 46.35
N LEU A 460 36.78 -25.10 46.89
CA LEU A 460 37.68 -24.84 48.02
C LEU A 460 37.17 -25.51 49.30
N PRO A 461 37.91 -26.46 49.89
CA PRO A 461 37.53 -27.06 51.16
C PRO A 461 37.65 -26.01 52.28
N LEU A 462 36.52 -25.54 52.78
CA LEU A 462 36.45 -24.56 53.87
C LEU A 462 36.61 -25.20 55.26
N GLU A 463 36.97 -26.48 55.34
CA GLU A 463 37.14 -27.19 56.61
C GLU A 463 38.48 -26.84 57.26
N ALA A 464 38.42 -26.18 58.43
CA ALA A 464 39.59 -25.82 59.23
C ALA A 464 40.21 -27.01 59.99
N GLU A 465 39.71 -28.23 59.80
CA GLU A 465 40.12 -29.40 60.60
C GLU A 465 41.43 -30.04 60.11
N THR A 466 41.92 -29.72 58.92
CA THR A 466 43.14 -30.32 58.37
C THR A 466 44.43 -29.60 58.81
N VAL A 467 44.35 -28.35 59.26
CA VAL A 467 45.53 -27.61 59.75
C VAL A 467 45.93 -28.02 61.17
N GLU A 468 45.00 -28.57 61.96
CA GLU A 468 45.34 -29.18 63.26
C GLU A 468 46.00 -30.56 63.12
N LYS A 469 45.67 -31.32 62.08
CA LYS A 469 46.25 -32.66 61.83
C LYS A 469 47.72 -32.64 61.42
N GLY A 470 48.23 -31.52 60.88
CA GLY A 470 49.64 -31.38 60.52
C GLY A 470 50.59 -31.14 61.71
N TYR A 471 50.07 -30.87 62.90
CA TYR A 471 50.85 -30.58 64.11
C TYR A 471 50.39 -31.36 65.34
N ASN A 472 49.75 -32.52 65.15
CA ASN A 472 49.62 -33.50 66.21
C ASN A 472 50.88 -34.36 66.21
N PHE A 473 51.81 -34.03 67.12
CA PHE A 473 52.80 -34.98 67.57
C PHE A 473 52.06 -36.07 68.34
N ASP A 474 51.95 -37.26 67.75
CA ASP A 474 51.62 -38.47 68.52
C ASP A 474 52.71 -38.65 69.59
N SER A 475 52.29 -38.55 70.85
CA SER A 475 53.11 -38.99 71.98
C SER A 475 52.93 -40.50 72.13
N ASP A 476 53.77 -41.28 71.46
CA ASP A 476 53.99 -42.66 71.89
C ASP A 476 54.87 -42.68 73.15
N SER A 477 54.58 -43.60 74.05
CA SER A 477 55.16 -43.79 75.39
C SER A 477 56.63 -44.23 75.41
N THR A 478 57.41 -43.89 74.38
CA THR A 478 58.87 -44.10 74.35
C THR A 478 59.51 -42.90 73.65
N GLY A 479 60.07 -41.96 74.42
CA GLY A 479 60.52 -40.65 73.93
C GLY A 479 61.69 -40.68 72.93
N LEU A 480 61.42 -40.94 71.66
CA LEU A 480 62.33 -40.73 70.53
C LEU A 480 61.58 -40.11 69.34
N LEU A 481 62.06 -38.93 68.91
CA LEU A 481 61.55 -38.17 67.77
C LEU A 481 61.92 -38.86 66.45
N ARG A 482 60.94 -39.22 65.62
CA ARG A 482 61.16 -39.59 64.21
C ARG A 482 60.71 -38.43 63.31
N ILE A 483 61.67 -37.71 62.74
CA ILE A 483 61.43 -36.70 61.72
C ILE A 483 61.18 -37.45 60.40
N HIS A 484 59.96 -37.41 59.88
CA HIS A 484 59.67 -37.82 58.50
C HIS A 484 59.37 -36.57 57.67
N GLY A 485 60.25 -36.25 56.72
CA GLY A 485 60.00 -35.16 55.76
C GLY A 485 61.22 -34.33 55.33
N LEU A 486 62.37 -34.96 55.06
CA LEU A 486 63.33 -34.43 54.08
C LEU A 486 63.46 -35.49 52.98
N PRO A 487 63.40 -35.13 51.68
CA PRO A 487 63.62 -36.08 50.62
C PRO A 487 65.08 -36.52 50.69
N SER A 488 65.28 -37.81 50.94
CA SER A 488 66.55 -38.49 50.71
C SER A 488 66.84 -38.45 49.21
N SER A 489 67.52 -37.41 48.76
CA SER A 489 68.35 -37.50 47.57
C SER A 489 69.75 -37.85 48.02
N SER A 490 70.24 -39.00 47.56
CA SER A 490 71.57 -39.21 47.00
C SER A 490 72.02 -40.64 47.24
N LEU A 491 72.32 -41.37 46.16
CA LEU A 491 73.61 -42.01 46.04
C LEU A 491 74.04 -42.01 44.56
N PHE A 492 75.06 -41.18 44.33
CA PHE A 492 76.20 -41.37 43.44
C PHE A 492 76.11 -41.22 41.91
N SER A 493 77.09 -40.44 41.49
CA SER A 493 77.64 -40.12 40.18
C SER A 493 78.38 -41.29 39.50
N SER A 494 78.76 -41.00 38.24
CA SER A 494 79.97 -41.39 37.49
C SER A 494 79.97 -42.67 36.62
N ILE A 495 79.90 -42.43 35.30
CA ILE A 495 80.85 -42.81 34.23
C ILE A 495 81.36 -44.26 34.19
N SER A 496 81.07 -45.00 33.10
CA SER A 496 82.08 -45.52 32.14
C SER A 496 81.49 -46.54 31.15
N SER A 497 81.92 -46.39 29.88
CA SER A 497 81.84 -47.33 28.73
C SER A 497 80.46 -47.72 28.18
#